data_AF-A0A2D2D7C2-F1
#
_entry.id   AF-A0A2D2D7C2-F1
#
_cell.length_a   1.000
_cell.length_b   1.000
_cell.length_c   1.000
_cell.angle_alpha   90.00
_cell.angle_beta   90.00
_cell.angle_gamma   90.00
#
_symmetry.space_group_name_H-M   'P 1'
#
loop_
_entity.id
_entity.type
_entity.pdbx_description
1 polymer ?
#
loop_
_entity_poly.entity_id
_entity_poly.type
_entity_poly.pdbx_seq_one_letter_code
_entity_poly.pdbx_strand_id
1 'polypeptide(L)'
;MPDLVTTQAGGWLDPSQLDLLSELPEATRRAELEPSVETAVVALGVAIHDAAAFDPPGLARRIRTDPARTLFQSVLAQLGSERLLRMLDWLTAPDKPARRSILAALFTSDAGDSSDAIRAAVRVASKRALLNRMTAETRLRSLAFCATEARSR
;
A
#
# COMPACT_ATOMS: atom_id res chain seq x y z
N MET A 1 15.16 -3.06 1.08
CA MET A 1 14.30 -3.59 0.00
C MET A 1 12.84 -3.63 0.47
N PRO A 2 11.83 -3.29 -0.36
CA PRO A 2 10.47 -3.72 -0.08
C PRO A 2 10.41 -5.24 -0.27
N ASP A 3 10.13 -6.00 0.79
CA ASP A 3 9.86 -7.43 0.63
C ASP A 3 8.45 -7.59 0.04
N LEU A 4 8.37 -8.07 -1.19
CA LEU A 4 7.14 -8.24 -1.94
C LEU A 4 6.72 -9.72 -2.05
N VAL A 5 7.43 -10.63 -1.38
CA VAL A 5 7.05 -12.03 -1.31
C VAL A 5 5.69 -12.13 -0.61
N THR A 6 4.75 -12.87 -1.19
CA THR A 6 3.34 -12.88 -0.77
C THR A 6 3.15 -13.32 0.68
N THR A 7 4.01 -14.22 1.17
CA THR A 7 4.00 -14.72 2.54
C THR A 7 4.63 -13.77 3.57
N GLN A 8 5.42 -12.78 3.14
CA GLN A 8 6.10 -11.83 4.04
C GLN A 8 5.49 -10.42 4.02
N ALA A 9 4.77 -10.04 2.96
CA ALA A 9 4.11 -8.74 2.86
C ALA A 9 3.10 -8.50 4.00
N GLY A 10 2.38 -9.54 4.45
CA GLY A 10 1.49 -9.49 5.61
C GLY A 10 2.21 -9.35 6.96
N GLY A 11 3.44 -9.84 7.10
CA GLY A 11 4.20 -9.81 8.36
C GLY A 11 4.78 -8.43 8.72
N TRP A 12 4.85 -7.51 7.75
CA TRP A 12 5.24 -6.12 7.97
C TRP A 12 4.08 -5.26 8.52
N LEU A 13 2.84 -5.70 8.31
CA LEU A 13 1.66 -5.00 8.77
C LEU A 13 1.43 -5.32 10.25
N ASP A 14 1.10 -4.30 11.04
CA ASP A 14 0.62 -4.48 12.41
C ASP A 14 -0.57 -5.48 12.40
N PRO A 15 -0.77 -6.33 13.43
CA PRO A 15 -1.95 -7.19 13.52
C PRO A 15 -3.28 -6.47 13.28
N SER A 16 -3.40 -5.20 13.67
CA SER A 16 -4.55 -4.33 13.38
C SER A 16 -4.67 -3.90 11.91
N GLN A 17 -3.60 -4.06 11.15
CA GLN A 17 -3.49 -3.82 9.71
C GLN A 17 -3.58 -5.12 8.88
N LEU A 18 -3.39 -6.29 9.48
CA LEU A 18 -3.57 -7.60 8.82
C LEU A 18 -5.03 -7.85 8.42
N ASP A 19 -6.00 -7.40 9.23
CA ASP A 19 -7.43 -7.40 8.88
C ASP A 19 -7.75 -6.59 7.61
N LEU A 20 -6.85 -5.72 7.16
CA LEU A 20 -7.02 -4.94 5.91
C LEU A 20 -6.90 -5.82 4.67
N LEU A 21 -6.22 -6.95 4.78
CA LEU A 21 -5.78 -7.75 3.63
C LEU A 21 -6.73 -8.91 3.30
N SER A 22 -7.45 -9.40 4.31
CA SER A 22 -8.34 -10.57 4.22
C SER A 22 -9.47 -10.40 3.18
N GLU A 23 -9.90 -9.17 2.88
CA GLU A 23 -11.18 -8.91 2.19
C GLU A 23 -11.09 -8.11 0.86
N LEU A 24 -10.03 -8.35 0.08
CA LEU A 24 -9.83 -7.71 -1.24
C LEU A 24 -10.27 -8.59 -2.41
N PRO A 25 -10.51 -8.02 -3.62
CA PRO A 25 -11.04 -8.75 -4.76
C PRO A 25 -10.19 -10.00 -5.07
N GLU A 26 -10.84 -11.14 -5.04
CA GLU A 26 -10.22 -12.47 -5.20
C GLU A 26 -9.48 -12.60 -6.54
N ALA A 27 -9.91 -11.87 -7.57
CA ALA A 27 -9.33 -11.90 -8.91
C ALA A 27 -7.89 -11.37 -8.95
N THR A 28 -7.58 -10.25 -8.28
CA THR A 28 -6.21 -9.70 -8.21
C THR A 28 -5.30 -10.65 -7.43
N ARG A 29 -5.81 -11.23 -6.34
CA ARG A 29 -5.08 -12.27 -5.57
C ARG A 29 -4.75 -13.49 -6.44
N ARG A 30 -5.66 -13.95 -7.31
CA ARG A 30 -5.42 -15.13 -8.17
C ARG A 30 -4.32 -14.94 -9.21
N ALA A 31 -4.21 -13.76 -9.82
CA ALA A 31 -3.15 -13.48 -10.79
C ALA A 31 -1.76 -13.38 -10.13
N GLU A 32 -1.69 -12.80 -8.92
CA GLU A 32 -0.44 -12.67 -8.18
C GLU A 32 0.11 -13.98 -7.60
N LEU A 33 -0.75 -15.01 -7.48
CA LEU A 33 -0.39 -16.36 -7.07
C LEU A 33 0.24 -17.18 -8.21
N GLU A 34 0.28 -16.65 -9.44
CA GLU A 34 1.04 -17.29 -10.51
C GLU A 34 2.55 -17.16 -10.22
N PRO A 35 3.32 -18.25 -10.21
CA PRO A 35 4.75 -18.22 -9.85
C PRO A 35 5.59 -17.28 -10.72
N SER A 36 5.21 -17.11 -12.00
CA SER A 36 5.88 -16.22 -12.94
C SER A 36 5.68 -14.75 -12.56
N VAL A 37 4.46 -14.38 -12.14
CA VAL A 37 4.10 -13.04 -11.69
C VAL A 37 4.76 -12.72 -10.35
N GLU A 38 4.75 -13.67 -9.41
CA GLU A 38 5.47 -13.52 -8.13
C GLU A 38 6.96 -13.26 -8.36
N THR A 39 7.61 -14.03 -9.23
CA THR A 39 9.03 -13.85 -9.59
C THR A 39 9.28 -12.47 -10.19
N ALA A 40 8.41 -12.02 -11.10
CA ALA A 40 8.53 -10.70 -11.74
C ALA A 40 8.35 -9.55 -10.75
N VAL A 41 7.39 -9.66 -9.82
CA VAL A 41 7.14 -8.65 -8.79
C VAL A 41 8.31 -8.57 -7.81
N VAL A 42 8.87 -9.71 -7.39
CA VAL A 42 10.06 -9.73 -6.52
C VAL A 42 11.26 -9.12 -7.23
N ALA A 43 11.51 -9.47 -8.50
CA ALA A 43 12.58 -8.88 -9.30
C ALA A 43 12.44 -7.37 -9.46
N LEU A 44 11.21 -6.86 -9.60
CA LEU A 44 10.93 -5.42 -9.59
C LEU A 44 11.30 -4.78 -8.25
N GLY A 45 10.94 -5.41 -7.13
CA GLY A 45 11.30 -4.93 -5.79
C GLY A 45 12.81 -4.83 -5.57
N VAL A 46 13.56 -5.82 -6.05
CA VAL A 46 15.05 -5.82 -6.04
C VAL A 46 15.60 -4.70 -6.92
N ALA A 47 15.15 -4.60 -8.18
CA ALA A 47 15.64 -3.59 -9.11
C ALA A 47 15.40 -2.16 -8.61
N ILE A 48 14.24 -1.89 -8.00
CA ILE A 48 13.92 -0.60 -7.39
C ILE A 48 14.82 -0.34 -6.18
N HIS A 49 15.10 -1.36 -5.37
CA HIS A 49 15.98 -1.23 -4.22
C HIS A 49 17.41 -0.90 -4.63
N ASP A 50 17.95 -1.61 -5.62
CA ASP A 50 19.30 -1.40 -6.13
C ASP A 50 19.44 -0.02 -6.79
N ALA A 51 18.45 0.37 -7.58
CA ALA A 51 18.40 1.71 -8.18
C ALA A 51 18.37 2.82 -7.11
N ALA A 52 17.63 2.61 -6.00
CA ALA A 52 17.58 3.55 -4.90
C ALA A 52 18.88 3.59 -4.08
N ALA A 53 19.64 2.49 -4.03
CA ALA A 53 20.94 2.46 -3.38
C ALA A 53 22.01 3.16 -4.23
N PHE A 54 21.92 3.03 -5.55
CA PHE A 54 22.88 3.61 -6.50
C PHE A 54 22.64 5.10 -6.78
N ASP A 55 21.42 5.48 -7.17
CA ASP A 55 21.05 6.88 -7.49
C ASP A 55 19.64 7.20 -6.96
N PRO A 56 19.50 7.45 -5.64
CA PRO A 56 18.23 7.76 -5.02
C PRO A 56 17.50 8.96 -5.68
N PRO A 57 18.16 10.11 -5.95
CA PRO A 57 17.53 11.24 -6.65
C PRO A 57 17.13 10.92 -8.09
N GLY A 58 17.94 10.16 -8.82
CA GLY A 58 17.65 9.77 -10.19
C GLY A 58 16.47 8.80 -10.30
N LEU A 59 16.36 7.83 -9.39
CA LEU A 59 15.17 6.97 -9.29
C LEU A 59 13.92 7.81 -9.02
N ALA A 60 13.97 8.70 -8.03
CA ALA A 60 12.86 9.58 -7.70
C ALA A 60 12.47 10.50 -8.86
N ARG A 61 13.43 10.91 -9.72
CA ARG A 61 13.15 11.64 -10.96
C ARG A 61 12.46 10.74 -11.98
N ARG A 62 13.00 9.55 -12.25
CA ARG A 62 12.45 8.60 -13.24
C ARG A 62 11.00 8.20 -12.92
N ILE A 63 10.69 7.91 -11.66
CA ILE A 63 9.32 7.54 -11.24
C ILE A 63 8.30 8.67 -11.52
N ARG A 64 8.75 9.93 -11.60
CA ARG A 64 7.86 11.09 -11.80
C ARG A 64 7.75 11.53 -13.26
N THR A 65 8.57 10.98 -14.15
CA THR A 65 8.68 11.43 -15.54
C THR A 65 8.15 10.35 -16.49
N ASP A 66 7.41 10.77 -17.51
CA ASP A 66 6.92 9.87 -18.55
C ASP A 66 8.06 9.42 -19.48
N PRO A 67 8.01 8.18 -20.01
CA PRO A 67 6.93 7.20 -19.90
C PRO A 67 7.01 6.32 -18.64
N ALA A 68 8.09 6.42 -17.87
CA ALA A 68 8.37 5.55 -16.73
C ALA A 68 7.31 5.68 -15.62
N ARG A 69 6.80 6.89 -15.38
CA ARG A 69 5.70 7.14 -14.42
C ARG A 69 4.46 6.30 -14.76
N THR A 70 3.96 6.40 -15.99
CA THR A 70 2.76 5.68 -16.43
C THR A 70 2.92 4.16 -16.35
N LEU A 71 4.08 3.64 -16.77
CA LEU A 71 4.38 2.20 -16.66
C LEU A 71 4.43 1.76 -15.20
N PHE A 72 5.04 2.58 -14.34
CA PHE A 72 5.10 2.25 -12.93
C PHE A 72 3.71 2.28 -12.28
N GLN A 73 2.86 3.25 -12.62
CA GLN A 73 1.47 3.31 -12.16
C GLN A 73 0.65 2.10 -12.64
N SER A 74 0.79 1.68 -13.89
CA SER A 74 0.04 0.53 -14.41
C SER A 74 0.45 -0.77 -13.71
N VAL A 75 1.74 -0.94 -13.38
CA VAL A 75 2.21 -2.07 -12.59
C VAL A 75 1.66 -2.00 -11.17
N LEU A 76 1.73 -0.84 -10.50
CA LEU A 76 1.17 -0.66 -9.15
C LEU A 76 -0.33 -0.92 -9.08
N ALA A 77 -1.09 -0.51 -10.10
CA ALA A 77 -2.53 -0.74 -10.20
C ALA A 77 -2.91 -2.22 -10.32
N GLN A 78 -1.98 -3.06 -10.78
CA GLN A 78 -2.16 -4.51 -10.91
C GLN A 78 -1.74 -5.27 -9.64
N LEU A 79 -1.01 -4.63 -8.73
CA LEU A 79 -0.60 -5.26 -7.48
C LEU A 79 -1.80 -5.44 -6.54
N GLY A 80 -1.80 -6.56 -5.83
CA GLY A 80 -2.64 -6.76 -4.66
C GLY A 80 -2.31 -5.73 -3.60
N SER A 81 -3.30 -5.41 -2.75
CA SER A 81 -3.14 -4.25 -1.87
C SER A 81 -2.05 -4.40 -0.82
N GLU A 82 -1.67 -5.62 -0.40
CA GLU A 82 -0.54 -5.78 0.53
C GLU A 82 0.77 -5.32 -0.11
N ARG A 83 1.06 -5.82 -1.31
CA ARG A 83 2.25 -5.47 -2.09
C ARG A 83 2.24 -4.02 -2.52
N LEU A 84 1.07 -3.49 -2.91
CA LEU A 84 0.90 -2.07 -3.20
C LEU A 84 1.19 -1.21 -1.98
N LEU A 85 0.58 -1.49 -0.83
CA LEU A 85 0.79 -0.74 0.40
C LEU A 85 2.24 -0.84 0.87
N ARG A 86 2.85 -2.03 0.76
CA ARG A 86 4.27 -2.24 1.08
C ARG A 86 5.18 -1.43 0.18
N MET A 87 4.89 -1.39 -1.12
CA MET A 87 5.64 -0.59 -2.09
C MET A 87 5.48 0.91 -1.81
N LEU A 88 4.26 1.38 -1.54
CA LEU A 88 3.97 2.77 -1.19
C LEU A 88 4.66 3.18 0.12
N ASP A 89 4.62 2.34 1.15
CA ASP A 89 5.34 2.57 2.41
C ASP A 89 6.84 2.71 2.18
N TRP A 90 7.44 1.78 1.44
CA TRP A 90 8.87 1.83 1.16
C TRP A 90 9.28 3.06 0.35
N LEU A 91 8.48 3.45 -0.66
CA LEU A 91 8.72 4.65 -1.49
C LEU A 91 8.55 5.95 -0.71
N THR A 92 7.78 5.90 0.39
CA THR A 92 7.45 7.08 1.20
C THR A 92 8.14 7.11 2.55
N ALA A 93 9.02 6.14 2.79
CA ALA A 93 9.78 6.05 4.02
C ALA A 93 10.56 7.36 4.28
N PRO A 94 10.74 7.77 5.55
CA PRO A 94 11.23 9.11 5.88
C PRO A 94 12.61 9.43 5.29
N ASP A 95 13.43 8.41 5.10
CA ASP A 95 14.78 8.44 4.52
C ASP A 95 14.80 8.61 3.00
N LYS A 96 13.65 8.48 2.30
CA LYS A 96 13.60 8.56 0.84
C LYS A 96 13.57 10.00 0.32
N PRO A 97 14.38 10.31 -0.71
CA PRO A 97 14.35 11.62 -1.35
C PRO A 97 13.02 11.85 -2.06
N ALA A 98 12.55 13.10 -2.07
CA ALA A 98 11.38 13.53 -2.84
C ALA A 98 10.09 12.72 -2.60
N ARG A 99 9.92 12.08 -1.42
CA ARG A 99 8.75 11.24 -1.07
C ARG A 99 7.40 11.88 -1.38
N ARG A 100 7.24 13.18 -1.08
CA ARG A 100 6.01 13.94 -1.34
C ARG A 100 5.76 14.11 -2.84
N SER A 101 6.82 14.37 -3.61
CA SER A 101 6.75 14.53 -5.05
C SER A 101 6.50 13.20 -5.77
N ILE A 102 7.02 12.09 -5.24
CA ILE A 102 6.73 10.73 -5.74
C ILE A 102 5.25 10.45 -5.56
N LEU A 103 4.69 10.64 -4.36
CA LEU A 103 3.26 10.45 -4.12
C LEU A 103 2.40 11.34 -5.01
N ALA A 104 2.72 12.62 -5.10
CA ALA A 104 1.98 13.54 -5.95
C ALA A 104 1.94 13.05 -7.40
N ALA A 105 3.07 12.57 -7.94
CA ALA A 105 3.13 12.02 -9.29
C ALA A 105 2.33 10.73 -9.46
N LEU A 106 2.40 9.80 -8.50
CA LEU A 106 1.66 8.53 -8.54
C LEU A 106 0.14 8.73 -8.49
N PHE A 107 -0.34 9.78 -7.82
CA PHE A 107 -1.76 10.12 -7.70
C PHE A 107 -2.23 11.25 -8.63
N THR A 108 -1.36 11.71 -9.55
CA THR A 108 -1.76 12.74 -10.52
C THR A 108 -2.82 12.19 -11.47
N SER A 109 -3.84 13.01 -11.77
CA SER A 109 -5.03 12.61 -12.54
C SER A 109 -4.75 12.41 -14.04
N ASP A 110 -3.69 13.02 -14.57
CA ASP A 110 -3.29 12.89 -15.99
C ASP A 110 -2.82 11.47 -16.38
N ALA A 111 -2.71 10.57 -15.41
CA ALA A 111 -2.26 9.19 -15.61
C ALA A 111 -3.38 8.19 -15.93
N GLY A 112 -4.64 8.64 -16.06
CA GLY A 112 -5.78 7.80 -16.43
C GLY A 112 -6.15 6.73 -15.40
N ASP A 113 -6.79 5.65 -15.86
CA ASP A 113 -7.43 4.61 -15.04
C ASP A 113 -6.52 3.97 -13.96
N SER A 114 -5.20 3.95 -14.19
CA SER A 114 -4.24 3.37 -13.24
C SER A 114 -4.10 4.20 -11.95
N SER A 115 -4.10 5.53 -12.06
CA SER A 115 -4.04 6.43 -10.90
C SER A 115 -5.31 6.33 -10.05
N ASP A 116 -6.46 6.19 -10.71
CA ASP A 116 -7.75 5.97 -10.05
C ASP A 116 -7.84 4.61 -9.39
N ALA A 117 -7.31 3.55 -10.01
CA ALA A 117 -7.22 2.22 -9.41
C ALA A 117 -6.35 2.23 -8.14
N ILE A 118 -5.17 2.86 -8.18
CA ILE A 118 -4.30 3.01 -7.00
C ILE A 118 -5.03 3.80 -5.90
N ARG A 119 -5.70 4.90 -6.25
CA ARG A 119 -6.47 5.73 -5.30
C ARG A 119 -7.63 4.96 -4.68
N ALA A 120 -8.35 4.17 -5.47
CA ALA A 120 -9.44 3.33 -5.00
C ALA A 120 -8.92 2.28 -4.01
N ALA A 121 -7.84 1.57 -4.35
CA ALA A 121 -7.22 0.59 -3.47
C ALA A 121 -6.78 1.20 -2.13
N VAL A 122 -6.08 2.34 -2.17
CA VAL A 122 -5.62 3.05 -0.96
C VAL A 122 -6.80 3.56 -0.12
N ARG A 123 -7.86 4.08 -0.76
CA ARG A 123 -9.05 4.59 -0.06
C ARG A 123 -9.84 3.46 0.59
N VAL A 124 -9.99 2.32 -0.08
CA VAL A 124 -10.63 1.12 0.48
C VAL A 124 -9.84 0.61 1.69
N ALA A 125 -8.51 0.49 1.58
CA ALA A 125 -7.66 0.10 2.70
C ALA A 125 -7.76 1.09 3.89
N SER A 126 -7.69 2.40 3.61
CA SER A 126 -7.75 3.44 4.65
C SER A 126 -9.11 3.49 5.36
N LYS A 127 -10.21 3.40 4.62
CA LYS A 127 -11.57 3.39 5.17
C LYS A 127 -11.77 2.17 6.08
N ARG A 128 -11.31 1.00 5.65
CA ARG A 128 -11.39 -0.24 6.43
C ARG A 128 -10.56 -0.15 7.72
N ALA A 129 -9.34 0.37 7.65
CA ALA A 129 -8.51 0.60 8.85
C ALA A 129 -9.18 1.51 9.88
N LEU A 130 -9.83 2.57 9.40
CA LEU A 130 -10.56 3.48 10.25
C LEU A 130 -11.76 2.79 10.92
N LEU A 131 -12.55 2.05 10.15
CA LEU A 131 -13.71 1.31 10.66
C LEU A 131 -13.27 0.30 11.72
N ASN A 132 -12.26 -0.54 11.45
CA ASN A 132 -11.77 -1.53 12.40
C ASN A 132 -11.26 -0.89 13.70
N ARG A 133 -10.53 0.25 13.61
CA ARG A 133 -10.13 0.99 14.81
C ARG A 133 -11.31 1.59 15.56
N MET A 134 -12.34 2.06 14.88
CA MET A 134 -13.53 2.63 15.52
C MET A 134 -14.36 1.55 16.22
N THR A 135 -14.47 0.37 15.61
CA THR A 135 -15.24 -0.76 16.13
C THR A 135 -14.39 -1.76 16.90
N ALA A 136 -13.13 -1.43 17.21
CA ALA A 136 -12.25 -2.27 17.99
C ALA A 136 -12.91 -2.59 19.33
N GLU A 137 -12.93 -3.87 19.71
CA GLU A 137 -13.65 -4.34 20.88
C GLU A 137 -13.27 -3.58 22.15
N THR A 138 -11.98 -3.25 22.32
CA THR A 138 -11.49 -2.45 23.43
C THR A 138 -12.18 -1.08 23.50
N ARG A 139 -12.38 -0.41 22.36
CA ARG A 139 -13.07 0.90 22.32
C ARG A 139 -14.56 0.75 22.56
N LEU A 140 -15.20 -0.27 22.02
CA LEU A 140 -16.62 -0.55 22.27
C LEU A 140 -16.86 -0.84 23.75
N ARG A 141 -15.99 -1.62 24.40
CA ARG A 141 -16.04 -1.90 25.84
C ARG A 141 -15.83 -0.62 26.66
N SER A 142 -14.86 0.21 26.31
CA SER A 142 -14.65 1.50 26.99
C SER A 142 -15.84 2.45 26.84
N LEU A 143 -16.45 2.52 25.65
CA LEU A 143 -17.66 3.30 25.42
C LEU A 143 -18.85 2.79 26.24
N ALA A 144 -19.04 1.46 26.28
CA ALA A 144 -20.09 0.84 27.08
C ALA A 144 -19.90 1.14 28.58
N PHE A 145 -18.68 1.04 29.09
CA PHE A 145 -18.34 1.36 30.48
C PHE A 145 -18.65 2.82 30.83
N CYS A 146 -18.24 3.77 29.99
CA CYS A 146 -18.57 5.19 30.18
C CYS A 146 -20.08 5.45 30.14
N ALA A 147 -20.81 4.78 29.25
CA ALA A 147 -22.26 4.92 29.12
C ALA A 147 -23.02 4.35 30.34
N THR A 148 -22.50 3.28 30.97
CA THR A 148 -23.07 2.74 32.21
C THR A 148 -22.81 3.63 33.41
N GLU A 149 -21.59 4.16 33.56
CA GLU A 149 -21.22 5.11 34.62
C GLU A 149 -22.03 6.42 34.56
N ALA A 150 -22.32 6.91 33.35
CA ALA A 150 -23.11 8.12 33.13
C ALA A 150 -24.61 7.95 33.45
N ARG A 151 -25.13 6.71 33.49
CA ARG A 151 -26.53 6.41 33.86
C ARG A 151 -26.73 6.14 35.35
N SER A 152 -25.66 5.81 36.07
CA SER A 152 -25.68 5.57 37.52
C SER A 152 -25.47 6.84 38.36
N ARG A 153 -25.30 8.00 37.71
CA ARG A 153 -25.29 9.33 38.33
C ARG A 153 -26.59 10.05 38.01
#